data_AF-A0A2M7BBX4-F1
#
_entry.id   AF-A0A2M7BBX4-F1
#
_cell.length_a   1.000
_cell.length_b   1.000
_cell.length_c   1.000
_cell.angle_alpha   90.00
_cell.angle_beta   90.00
_cell.angle_gamma   90.00
#
_symmetry.space_group_name_H-M   'P 1'
#
loop_
_entity.id
_entity.type
_entity.pdbx_description
1 polymer ?
#
loop_
_entity_poly.entity_id
_entity_poly.type
_entity_poly.pdbx_seq_one_letter_code
_entity_poly.pdbx_strand_id
1 'polypeptide(L)'
;MIELSHGQKKCLNSLLSWCRKNTEFITLGGYAGTGKTTLIAILRQELAKENKNLHVAFCSYTGRAAQVLRNKLLEENALLKRI
;
A
#
# COMPACT_ATOMS: atom_id res chain seq x y z
N MET A 1 10.13 8.09 10.81
CA MET A 1 9.80 6.89 10.01
C MET A 1 9.09 5.90 10.90
N ILE A 2 7.95 5.37 10.47
CA ILE A 2 7.25 4.32 11.22
C ILE A 2 8.08 3.04 11.13
N GLU A 3 8.42 2.44 12.27
CA GLU A 3 9.11 1.16 12.28
C GLU A 3 8.11 0.02 12.08
N LEU A 4 8.31 -0.78 11.03
CA LEU A 4 7.47 -1.94 10.76
C LEU A 4 7.84 -3.12 11.67
N SER A 5 6.83 -3.80 12.20
CA SER A 5 7.02 -5.07 12.89
C SER A 5 7.60 -6.13 11.96
N HIS A 6 8.21 -7.18 12.53
CA HIS A 6 8.77 -8.27 11.73
C HIS A 6 7.73 -8.89 10.77
N GLY A 7 6.50 -9.09 11.23
CA GLY A 7 5.40 -9.59 10.41
C GLY A 7 5.01 -8.63 9.28
N GLN A 8 4.95 -7.33 9.56
CA GLN A 8 4.67 -6.31 8.54
C GLN A 8 5.77 -6.25 7.49
N LYS A 9 7.05 -6.31 7.89
CA LYS A 9 8.20 -6.39 6.97
C LYS A 9 8.10 -7.60 6.05
N LYS A 10 7.78 -8.78 6.60
CA LYS A 10 7.56 -10.00 5.82
C LYS A 10 6.44 -9.84 4.81
N CYS A 11 5.30 -9.28 5.22
CA CYS A 11 4.17 -9.03 4.33
C CYS A 11 4.50 -8.04 3.22
N LEU A 12 5.20 -6.95 3.54
CA LEU A 12 5.65 -5.96 2.56
C LEU A 12 6.56 -6.59 1.50
N ASN A 13 7.52 -7.42 1.91
CA ASN A 13 8.40 -8.13 0.99
C ASN A 13 7.64 -9.08 0.06
N SER A 14 6.62 -9.79 0.59
CA SER A 14 5.75 -10.63 -0.23
C SER A 14 4.93 -9.82 -1.23
N LEU A 15 4.40 -8.67 -0.83
CA LEU A 15 3.66 -7.77 -1.72
C LEU A 15 4.54 -7.21 -2.83
N LEU A 16 5.76 -6.77 -2.51
CA LEU A 16 6.72 -6.27 -3.52
C LEU A 16 7.11 -7.37 -4.51
N SER A 17 7.38 -8.58 -4.01
CA SER A 17 7.66 -9.75 -4.86
C SER A 17 6.48 -10.08 -5.77
N TRP A 18 5.25 -9.97 -5.26
CA TRP A 18 4.03 -10.16 -6.04
C TRP A 18 3.87 -9.07 -7.11
N CYS A 19 4.03 -7.79 -6.79
CA CYS A 19 3.91 -6.70 -7.78
C CYS A 19 4.89 -6.83 -8.95
N ARG A 20 6.04 -7.46 -8.73
CA ARG A 20 7.06 -7.70 -9.77
C ARG A 20 6.74 -8.92 -10.64
N LYS A 21 5.79 -9.76 -10.23
CA LYS A 21 5.33 -10.94 -10.98
C LYS A 21 4.00 -10.60 -11.65
N ASN A 22 3.81 -11.04 -12.90
CA ASN A 22 2.51 -10.94 -13.59
C ASN A 22 1.52 -12.02 -13.07
N THR A 23 1.30 -12.07 -11.76
CA THR A 23 0.33 -12.97 -11.10
C THR A 23 -0.95 -12.20 -10.77
N GLU A 24 -2.11 -12.85 -10.92
CA GLU A 24 -3.41 -12.14 -10.97
C GLU A 24 -3.79 -11.39 -9.68
N PHE A 25 -3.66 -12.00 -8.48
CA PHE A 25 -4.05 -11.32 -7.24
C PHE A 25 -3.26 -11.82 -6.01
N ILE A 26 -3.18 -10.97 -4.99
CA ILE A 26 -2.70 -11.30 -3.64
C ILE A 26 -3.66 -10.74 -2.60
N THR A 27 -3.80 -11.43 -1.47
CA THR A 27 -4.65 -10.99 -0.35
C THR A 27 -3.79 -10.70 0.88
N LEU A 28 -3.97 -9.52 1.46
CA LEU A 28 -3.36 -9.15 2.73
C LEU A 28 -4.41 -9.25 3.86
N GLY A 29 -4.33 -10.31 4.64
CA GLY A 29 -5.12 -10.49 5.86
C GLY A 29 -4.55 -9.74 7.06
N GLY A 30 -5.39 -9.48 8.06
CA GLY A 30 -4.95 -8.97 9.37
C GLY A 30 -6.10 -8.40 10.20
N TYR A 31 -5.96 -8.47 11.52
CA TYR A 31 -6.95 -7.95 12.47
C TYR A 31 -7.16 -6.42 12.35
N ALA A 32 -8.22 -5.92 12.97
CA ALA A 32 -8.42 -4.47 13.10
C ALA A 32 -7.23 -3.83 13.81
N GLY A 33 -6.82 -2.64 13.38
CA GLY A 33 -5.71 -1.91 14.00
C GLY A 33 -4.29 -2.41 13.65
N THR A 34 -4.10 -3.49 12.88
CA THR A 34 -2.75 -4.02 12.55
C THR A 34 -1.97 -3.22 11.49
N GLY A 35 -2.48 -2.05 11.07
CA GLY A 35 -1.77 -1.16 10.16
C GLY A 35 -1.81 -1.54 8.68
N LYS A 36 -2.81 -2.31 8.22
CA LYS A 36 -2.97 -2.69 6.80
C LYS A 36 -2.93 -1.49 5.85
N THR A 37 -3.68 -0.43 6.17
CA THR A 37 -3.70 0.81 5.37
C THR A 37 -2.34 1.50 5.32
N THR A 38 -1.60 1.50 6.44
CA THR A 38 -0.24 2.01 6.49
C THR A 38 0.71 1.20 5.61
N LEU A 39 0.58 -0.14 5.63
CA LEU A 39 1.38 -1.02 4.78
C LEU A 39 1.16 -0.75 3.28
N ILE A 40 -0.09 -0.47 2.89
CA ILE A 40 -0.45 -0.10 1.51
C ILE A 40 0.20 1.23 1.10
N ALA A 41 0.25 2.23 1.99
CA ALA A 41 0.91 3.51 1.73
C ALA A 41 2.42 3.32 1.50
N ILE A 42 3.07 2.52 2.35
CA ILE A 42 4.50 2.20 2.22
C ILE A 42 4.77 1.43 0.93
N LEU A 43 3.96 0.42 0.61
CA LEU A 43 4.06 -0.33 -0.65
C LEU A 43 4.05 0.61 -1.85
N ARG A 44 3.12 1.59 -1.88
CA ARG A 44 3.02 2.56 -2.97
C ARG A 44 4.27 3.43 -3.10
N GLN A 45 4.89 3.83 -2.00
CA GLN A 45 6.14 4.59 -2.00
C GLN A 45 7.29 3.75 -2.56
N GLU A 46 7.43 2.50 -2.14
CA GLU A 46 8.47 1.60 -2.65
C GLU A 46 8.31 1.36 -4.16
N LEU A 47 7.09 1.11 -4.63
CA LEU A 47 6.80 0.99 -6.06
C LEU A 47 7.13 2.27 -6.84
N ALA A 48 6.96 3.45 -6.24
CA ALA A 48 7.32 4.72 -6.87
C ALA A 48 8.83 4.90 -7.05
N LYS A 49 9.62 4.38 -6.10
CA LYS A 49 11.09 4.40 -6.18
C LYS A 49 11.58 3.52 -7.32
N GLU A 50 10.93 2.38 -7.54
CA GLU A 50 11.25 1.45 -8.64
C GLU A 50 10.77 1.97 -10.00
N ASN A 51 9.55 2.49 -10.07
CA ASN A 51 8.97 3.01 -11.31
C ASN A 51 8.03 4.19 -11.05
N LYS A 52 8.52 5.41 -11.30
CA LYS A 52 7.74 6.66 -11.14
C LYS A 52 6.54 6.75 -12.07
N ASN A 53 6.58 6.05 -13.21
CA ASN A 53 5.52 6.04 -14.22
C ASN A 53 4.46 4.97 -13.93
N LEU A 54 4.60 4.19 -12.85
CA LEU A 54 3.61 3.17 -12.51
C LEU A 54 2.28 3.81 -12.08
N HIS A 55 1.21 3.45 -12.79
CA HIS A 55 -0.15 3.84 -12.46
C HIS A 55 -0.71 2.91 -11.38
N VAL A 56 -1.11 3.47 -10.25
CA VAL A 56 -1.70 2.72 -9.13
C VAL A 56 -3.05 3.34 -8.77
N ALA A 57 -4.09 2.51 -8.82
CA ALA A 57 -5.42 2.88 -8.36
C ALA A 57 -5.70 2.25 -6.99
N PHE A 58 -6.33 3.02 -6.10
CA PHE A 58 -6.78 2.53 -4.80
C PHE A 58 -8.30 2.44 -4.80
N CYS A 59 -8.83 1.26 -4.49
CA CYS A 59 -10.26 0.99 -4.47
C CYS A 59 -10.69 0.56 -3.08
N SER A 60 -11.95 0.85 -2.73
CA SER A 60 -12.54 0.44 -1.47
C SER A 60 -14.03 0.20 -1.65
N TYR A 61 -14.58 -0.72 -0.85
CA TYR A 61 -15.98 -1.17 -0.98
C TYR A 61 -17.00 -0.08 -0.60
N THR A 62 -16.66 0.84 0.32
CA THR A 62 -17.58 1.89 0.77
C THR A 62 -16.94 3.28 0.67
N GLY A 63 -17.77 4.31 0.51
CA GLY A 63 -17.31 5.71 0.44
C GLY A 63 -16.58 6.15 1.70
N ARG A 64 -17.03 5.71 2.89
CA ARG A 64 -16.34 6.02 4.16
C ARG A 64 -14.96 5.38 4.22
N ALA A 65 -14.83 4.12 3.80
CA ALA A 65 -13.54 3.45 3.78
C ALA A 65 -12.61 4.06 2.71
N ALA A 66 -13.13 4.49 1.57
CA ALA A 66 -12.36 5.25 0.58
C ALA A 66 -11.85 6.58 1.13
N GLN A 67 -12.67 7.31 1.90
CA GLN A 67 -12.26 8.56 2.56
C GLN A 67 -11.13 8.31 3.58
N VAL A 68 -11.26 7.29 4.43
CA VAL A 68 -10.22 6.92 5.41
C VAL A 68 -8.92 6.52 4.70
N LEU A 69 -9.00 5.70 3.65
CA LEU A 69 -7.84 5.30 2.84
C LEU A 69 -7.16 6.52 2.21
N ARG A 70 -7.93 7.43 1.61
CA ARG A 70 -7.42 8.66 1.00
C ARG A 70 -6.68 9.53 2.01
N ASN A 71 -7.25 9.76 3.19
CA ASN A 71 -6.62 10.57 4.23
C ASN A 71 -5.28 9.96 4.65
N LYS A 72 -5.24 8.63 4.86
CA LYS A 72 -4.00 7.94 5.23
C LYS A 72 -2.94 8.03 4.13
N LEU A 73 -3.32 7.89 2.87
CA LEU A 73 -2.39 8.03 1.74
C LEU A 73 -1.85 9.46 1.61
N LEU A 74 -2.62 10.48 1.97
CA LEU A 74 -2.17 11.88 1.99
C LEU A 74 -1.19 12.14 3.14
N GLU A 75 -1.51 11.71 4.36
CA GLU A 75 -0.62 11.81 5.53
C GLU A 75 0.75 11.20 5.26
N GLU A 76 0.77 10.04 4.61
CA GLU A 76 1.99 9.31 4.28
C GLU A 76 2.60 9.77 2.94
N ASN A 77 2.12 10.82 2.28
CA ASN A 77 2.61 11.25 0.96
C ASN A 77 2.66 10.12 -0.10
N ALA A 78 1.74 9.15 0.00
CA ALA A 78 1.65 8.01 -0.91
C ALA A 78 0.69 8.27 -2.08
N LEU A 79 -0.12 9.32 -2.03
CA LEU A 79 -0.96 9.76 -3.14
C LEU A 79 -0.15 10.63 -4.12
N LEU A 80 0.67 9.96 -4.94
CA LEU A 80 1.61 10.63 -5.84
C LEU A 80 0.89 11.23 -7.05
N LYS A 81 1.23 12.48 -7.40
CA LYS A 81 0.75 13.14 -8.61
C LYS A 81 1.45 12.56 -9.84
N ARG A 82 0.74 12.56 -10.96
CA ARG A 82 1.33 12.28 -12.28
C ARG A 82 2.35 13.37 -12.59
N ILE A 83 3.52 12.96 -13.08
CA ILE A 83 4.51 13.84 -13.71
C ILE A 83 4.24 13.83 -15.22
#